data_AF-A0A7G6WUB5-F1
#
_entry.id   AF-A0A7G6WUB5-F1
#
_cell.length_a   1.000
_cell.length_b   1.000
_cell.length_c   1.000
_cell.angle_alpha   90.00
_cell.angle_beta   90.00
_cell.angle_gamma   90.00
#
_symmetry.space_group_name_H-M   'P 1'
#
loop_
_entity.id
_entity.type
_entity.pdbx_description
1 polymer ?
#
loop_
_entity_poly.entity_id
_entity_poly.type
_entity_poly.pdbx_seq_one_letter_code
_entity_poly.pdbx_strand_id
1 'polypeptide(L)'
;MTHTGMETDAPTEPNAVRSLQTRGVMEGFAELRTVNDFELFSAYAGYPGLELREPQYPGAYTTVDNLVEQVSGPAKDRAAFITQATHGPAAMHFDQLADSVVRNRLAAVVPARSQDQQAVRAALIATLMHPEWPSLPEASAHAGNTVAEKIRPVLNAKVDEFRHHYRANPHQPFPADSPNQYAVRLMAEGPGQPPQVSDGEREQGGTARGVGGLEAGMRRFLSGLARATRPGPALGDGSRGAGAPVVPAIGRSSGTPERG
;
A
#
# COMPACT_ATOMS: atom_id res chain seq x y z
N MET A 1 -1.98 -18.20 14.61
CA MET A 1 -2.66 -17.21 15.49
C MET A 1 -3.80 -16.61 14.69
N THR A 2 -4.94 -16.36 15.32
CA THR A 2 -6.09 -15.74 14.65
C THR A 2 -6.42 -14.40 15.31
N HIS A 3 -6.88 -13.45 14.50
CA HIS A 3 -7.36 -12.13 14.94
C HIS A 3 -8.71 -11.89 14.27
N THR A 4 -9.75 -11.60 15.05
CA THR A 4 -11.13 -11.41 14.55
C THR A 4 -11.61 -12.54 13.62
N GLY A 5 -11.16 -13.78 13.88
CA GLY A 5 -11.48 -14.96 13.07
C GLY A 5 -10.64 -15.15 11.80
N MET A 6 -9.73 -14.22 11.48
CA MET A 6 -8.80 -14.32 10.35
C MET A 6 -7.46 -14.90 10.78
N GLU A 7 -6.84 -15.72 9.92
CA GLU A 7 -5.44 -16.11 10.09
C GLU A 7 -4.54 -14.86 10.02
N THR A 8 -3.53 -14.74 10.87
CA THR A 8 -2.73 -13.50 10.93
C THR A 8 -1.46 -13.55 10.08
N ASP A 9 -0.93 -14.75 9.82
CA ASP A 9 0.37 -14.94 9.16
C ASP A 9 0.21 -15.76 7.87
N ALA A 10 1.18 -15.65 6.97
CA ALA A 10 1.22 -16.36 5.71
C ALA A 10 2.67 -16.71 5.38
N PRO A 11 3.25 -17.72 6.05
CA PRO A 11 4.71 -17.85 6.09
C PRO A 11 5.35 -18.21 4.76
N THR A 12 4.61 -18.94 3.94
CA THR A 12 5.00 -19.44 2.62
C THR A 12 4.67 -18.46 1.50
N GLU A 13 3.91 -17.39 1.78
CA GLU A 13 3.51 -16.43 0.76
C GLU A 13 4.62 -15.39 0.54
N PRO A 14 5.09 -15.17 -0.70
CA PRO A 14 6.23 -14.30 -0.98
C PRO A 14 5.92 -12.83 -0.70
N ASN A 15 4.67 -12.42 -0.90
CA ASN A 15 4.25 -11.04 -0.72
C ASN A 15 3.62 -10.77 0.65
N ALA A 16 3.73 -11.72 1.59
CA ALA A 16 3.27 -11.53 2.95
C ALA A 16 4.07 -10.42 3.66
N VAL A 17 3.36 -9.45 4.23
CA VAL A 17 3.95 -8.38 5.03
C VAL A 17 3.83 -8.76 6.50
N ARG A 18 4.97 -8.91 7.17
CA ARG A 18 5.04 -9.28 8.60
C ARG A 18 5.64 -8.17 9.45
N SER A 19 5.11 -6.98 9.27
CA SER A 19 5.55 -5.78 9.98
C SER A 19 4.39 -5.13 10.75
N LEU A 20 4.70 -4.13 11.59
CA LEU A 20 3.70 -3.43 12.41
C LEU A 20 2.61 -2.75 11.56
N GLN A 21 2.92 -2.37 10.32
CA GLN A 21 1.96 -1.78 9.38
C GLN A 21 0.77 -2.71 9.10
N THR A 22 1.00 -4.02 9.11
CA THR A 22 -0.02 -5.06 8.88
C THR A 22 -1.15 -4.96 9.90
N ARG A 23 -0.84 -4.60 11.15
CA ARG A 23 -1.86 -4.43 12.19
C ARG A 23 -2.86 -3.33 11.82
N GLY A 24 -2.37 -2.15 11.43
CA GLY A 24 -3.24 -1.03 11.03
C GLY A 24 -4.14 -1.39 9.86
N VAL A 25 -3.60 -2.08 8.86
CA VAL A 25 -4.39 -2.56 7.72
C VAL A 25 -5.41 -3.62 8.15
N MET A 26 -5.01 -4.59 8.98
CA MET A 26 -5.88 -5.64 9.49
C MET A 26 -7.09 -5.07 10.23
N GLU A 27 -6.90 -4.10 11.13
CA GLU A 27 -8.02 -3.45 11.82
C GLU A 27 -8.94 -2.72 10.82
N GLY A 28 -8.36 -2.00 9.85
CA GLY A 28 -9.15 -1.32 8.83
C GLY A 28 -10.00 -2.27 7.97
N PHE A 29 -9.48 -3.45 7.63
CA PHE A 29 -10.25 -4.48 6.92
C PHE A 29 -11.33 -5.12 7.79
N ALA A 30 -11.05 -5.35 9.08
CA ALA A 30 -12.04 -5.89 10.02
C ALA A 30 -13.23 -4.92 10.19
N GLU A 31 -12.95 -3.62 10.32
CA GLU A 31 -13.98 -2.57 10.33
C GLU A 31 -14.74 -2.49 9.01
N LEU A 32 -14.01 -2.50 7.89
CA LEU A 32 -14.63 -2.44 6.57
C LEU A 32 -15.61 -3.59 6.37
N ARG A 33 -15.22 -4.81 6.75
CA ARG A 33 -16.11 -5.96 6.73
C ARG A 33 -17.33 -5.74 7.63
N THR A 34 -17.09 -5.33 8.88
CA THR A 34 -18.16 -5.12 9.86
C THR A 34 -19.21 -4.16 9.32
N VAL A 35 -18.78 -3.03 8.74
CA VAL A 35 -19.68 -2.04 8.13
C VAL A 35 -20.46 -2.60 6.94
N ASN A 36 -19.82 -3.36 6.04
CA ASN A 36 -20.49 -3.90 4.86
C ASN A 36 -21.45 -5.07 5.17
N ASP A 37 -21.12 -5.89 6.17
CA ASP A 37 -21.91 -7.07 6.53
C ASP A 37 -23.04 -6.73 7.51
N PHE A 38 -23.01 -5.57 8.18
CA PHE A 38 -23.90 -5.24 9.29
C PHE A 38 -25.39 -5.20 8.90
N GLU A 39 -25.74 -4.58 7.77
CA GLU A 39 -27.14 -4.49 7.35
C GLU A 39 -27.74 -5.89 7.15
N LEU A 40 -27.05 -6.74 6.39
CA LEU A 40 -27.44 -8.14 6.19
C LEU A 40 -27.52 -8.89 7.51
N PHE A 41 -26.50 -8.76 8.37
CA PHE A 41 -26.49 -9.38 9.69
C PHE A 41 -27.71 -8.96 10.53
N SER A 42 -28.00 -7.66 10.62
CA SER A 42 -29.12 -7.13 11.41
C SER A 42 -30.48 -7.64 10.92
N ALA A 43 -30.65 -7.73 9.60
CA ALA A 43 -31.86 -8.27 8.97
C ALA A 43 -32.03 -9.76 9.29
N TYR A 44 -30.99 -10.58 9.10
CA TYR A 44 -31.06 -12.02 9.39
C TYR A 44 -31.20 -12.33 10.88
N ALA A 45 -30.66 -11.49 11.75
CA ALA A 45 -30.76 -11.64 13.20
C ALA A 45 -32.13 -11.20 13.76
N GLY A 46 -33.03 -10.64 12.93
CA GLY A 46 -34.35 -10.18 13.36
C GLY A 46 -34.35 -8.81 14.05
N TYR A 47 -33.30 -8.01 13.85
CA TYR A 47 -33.18 -6.64 14.35
C TYR A 47 -33.11 -5.61 13.20
N PRO A 48 -34.11 -5.57 12.29
CA PRO A 48 -34.11 -4.58 11.23
C PRO A 48 -34.19 -3.16 11.81
N GLY A 49 -33.40 -2.25 11.27
CA GLY A 49 -33.32 -0.87 11.75
C GLY A 49 -32.40 -0.66 12.96
N LEU A 50 -31.67 -1.69 13.40
CA LEU A 50 -30.51 -1.48 14.27
C LEU A 50 -29.49 -0.61 13.52
N GLU A 51 -28.98 0.42 14.18
CA GLU A 51 -27.95 1.29 13.61
C GLU A 51 -26.56 0.82 14.04
N LEU A 52 -25.62 0.77 13.10
CA LEU A 52 -24.21 0.51 13.41
C LEU A 52 -23.61 1.77 14.02
N ARG A 53 -22.93 1.61 15.16
CA ARG A 53 -22.13 2.71 15.73
C ARG A 53 -20.95 3.03 14.81
N GLU A 54 -20.35 4.21 15.01
CA GLU A 54 -19.12 4.55 14.30
C GLU A 54 -18.04 3.45 14.45
N PRO A 55 -17.19 3.23 13.42
CA PRO A 55 -16.11 2.26 13.49
C PRO A 55 -15.24 2.43 14.73
N GLN A 56 -14.84 1.32 15.37
CA GLN A 56 -13.99 1.37 16.56
C GLN A 56 -12.58 1.89 16.23
N TYR A 57 -12.09 1.62 15.01
CA TYR A 57 -10.82 2.11 14.48
C TYR A 57 -11.03 3.06 13.29
N PRO A 58 -11.52 4.30 13.52
CA PRO A 58 -11.99 5.18 12.44
C PRO A 58 -10.87 5.59 11.47
N GLY A 59 -9.65 5.83 11.95
CA GLY A 59 -8.50 6.13 11.09
C GLY A 59 -8.09 4.98 10.18
N ALA A 60 -8.02 3.76 10.72
CA ALA A 60 -7.70 2.55 9.96
C ALA A 60 -8.80 2.22 8.93
N TYR A 61 -10.07 2.22 9.36
CA TYR A 61 -11.24 2.04 8.49
C TYR A 61 -11.22 3.00 7.31
N THR A 62 -11.12 4.31 7.60
CA THR A 62 -11.18 5.36 6.58
C THR A 62 -10.05 5.22 5.57
N THR A 63 -8.83 4.90 6.04
CA THR A 63 -7.69 4.69 5.14
C THR A 63 -7.93 3.51 4.21
N VAL A 64 -8.37 2.36 4.76
CA VAL A 64 -8.62 1.16 3.97
C VAL A 64 -9.76 1.40 2.99
N ASP A 65 -10.88 1.98 3.40
CA ASP A 65 -12.04 2.23 2.52
C ASP A 65 -11.65 3.09 1.30
N ASN A 66 -10.91 4.19 1.51
CA ASN A 66 -10.38 5.03 0.42
C ASN A 66 -9.43 4.27 -0.51
N LEU A 67 -8.56 3.40 0.04
CA LEU A 67 -7.67 2.59 -0.76
C LEU A 67 -8.45 1.55 -1.57
N VAL A 68 -9.45 0.90 -0.97
CA VAL A 68 -10.34 -0.04 -1.66
C VAL A 68 -11.05 0.64 -2.81
N GLU A 69 -11.61 1.83 -2.59
CA GLU A 69 -12.22 2.63 -3.67
C GLU A 69 -11.21 2.89 -4.79
N GLN A 70 -9.98 3.30 -4.45
CA GLN A 70 -8.93 3.59 -5.43
C GLN A 70 -8.49 2.37 -6.26
N VAL A 71 -8.46 1.17 -5.67
CA VAL A 71 -7.95 -0.04 -6.34
C VAL A 71 -9.04 -0.90 -6.97
N SER A 72 -10.32 -0.63 -6.67
CA SER A 72 -11.47 -1.31 -7.25
C SER A 72 -11.73 -0.89 -8.70
N GLY A 73 -12.41 -1.73 -9.47
CA GLY A 73 -12.69 -1.47 -10.87
C GLY A 73 -13.43 -2.63 -11.57
N PRO A 74 -13.58 -2.60 -12.90
CA PRO A 74 -14.41 -3.56 -13.63
C PRO A 74 -13.95 -5.02 -13.54
N ALA A 75 -12.64 -5.28 -13.39
CA ALA A 75 -12.11 -6.64 -13.31
C ALA A 75 -12.21 -7.23 -11.89
N LYS A 76 -12.23 -6.35 -10.88
CA LYS A 76 -12.39 -6.70 -9.47
C LYS A 76 -13.05 -5.52 -8.77
N ASP A 77 -14.36 -5.61 -8.63
CA ASP A 77 -15.17 -4.58 -8.00
C ASP A 77 -14.97 -4.56 -6.47
N ARG A 78 -15.57 -3.56 -5.81
CA ARG A 78 -15.44 -3.37 -4.37
C ARG A 78 -16.00 -4.55 -3.56
N ALA A 79 -17.13 -5.11 -3.97
CA ALA A 79 -17.77 -6.20 -3.24
C ALA A 79 -16.92 -7.49 -3.34
N ALA A 80 -16.52 -7.86 -4.57
CA ALA A 80 -15.64 -8.99 -4.84
C ALA A 80 -14.30 -8.84 -4.12
N PHE A 81 -13.76 -7.61 -4.07
CA PHE A 81 -12.56 -7.30 -3.31
C PHE A 81 -12.72 -7.57 -1.81
N ILE A 82 -13.75 -7.01 -1.16
CA ILE A 82 -13.99 -7.16 0.28
C ILE A 82 -14.22 -8.64 0.63
N THR A 83 -15.02 -9.35 -0.17
CA THR A 83 -15.23 -10.79 0.01
C THR A 83 -13.89 -11.53 -0.04
N GLN A 84 -13.05 -11.31 -1.05
CA GLN A 84 -11.76 -12.01 -1.11
C GLN A 84 -10.83 -11.61 0.04
N ALA A 85 -10.75 -10.32 0.36
CA ALA A 85 -9.78 -9.80 1.31
C ALA A 85 -9.99 -10.37 2.72
N THR A 86 -11.27 -10.54 3.10
CA THR A 86 -11.68 -10.99 4.43
C THR A 86 -11.55 -12.50 4.69
N HIS A 87 -11.26 -13.30 3.66
CA HIS A 87 -11.07 -14.75 3.78
C HIS A 87 -9.59 -15.17 3.82
N GLY A 88 -8.67 -14.24 3.56
CA GLY A 88 -7.24 -14.50 3.54
C GLY A 88 -6.55 -14.18 4.86
N PRO A 89 -5.28 -14.58 5.01
CA PRO A 89 -4.48 -14.17 6.15
C PRO A 89 -4.18 -12.66 6.13
N ALA A 90 -4.16 -12.02 7.30
CA ALA A 90 -3.96 -10.58 7.44
C ALA A 90 -2.64 -10.09 6.82
N ALA A 91 -1.59 -10.90 6.89
CA ALA A 91 -0.30 -10.62 6.24
C ALA A 91 -0.38 -10.42 4.72
N MET A 92 -1.48 -10.86 4.07
CA MET A 92 -1.70 -10.74 2.63
C MET A 92 -2.56 -9.54 2.23
N HIS A 93 -3.09 -8.75 3.17
CA HIS A 93 -3.98 -7.63 2.82
C HIS A 93 -3.32 -6.59 1.88
N PHE A 94 -2.04 -6.30 2.05
CA PHE A 94 -1.31 -5.43 1.12
C PHE A 94 -1.16 -6.05 -0.27
N ASP A 95 -0.90 -7.36 -0.36
CA ASP A 95 -0.82 -8.06 -1.65
C ASP A 95 -2.17 -8.10 -2.35
N GLN A 96 -3.27 -8.23 -1.61
CA GLN A 96 -4.63 -8.20 -2.16
C GLN A 96 -4.96 -6.82 -2.75
N LEU A 97 -4.59 -5.72 -2.07
CA LEU A 97 -4.71 -4.37 -2.62
C LEU A 97 -3.87 -4.24 -3.91
N ALA A 98 -2.62 -4.73 -3.88
CA ALA A 98 -1.73 -4.70 -5.03
C ALA A 98 -2.26 -5.55 -6.22
N ASP A 99 -2.78 -6.75 -5.99
CA ASP A 99 -3.44 -7.59 -6.98
C ASP A 99 -4.61 -6.87 -7.66
N SER A 100 -5.37 -6.09 -6.89
CA SER A 100 -6.51 -5.34 -7.41
C SER A 100 -6.07 -4.20 -8.34
N VAL A 101 -5.02 -3.47 -7.97
CA VAL A 101 -4.35 -2.50 -8.86
C VAL A 101 -3.90 -3.17 -10.16
N VAL A 102 -3.26 -4.33 -10.03
CA VAL A 102 -2.76 -5.10 -11.16
C VAL A 102 -3.89 -5.48 -12.13
N ARG A 103 -4.96 -6.09 -11.61
CA ARG A 103 -6.11 -6.53 -12.41
C ARG A 103 -6.89 -5.38 -13.04
N ASN A 104 -7.14 -4.31 -12.28
CA ASN A 104 -8.00 -3.22 -12.74
C ASN A 104 -7.24 -2.18 -13.58
N ARG A 105 -5.94 -1.97 -13.34
CA ARG A 105 -5.20 -0.82 -13.91
C ARG A 105 -4.01 -1.19 -14.77
N LEU A 106 -3.48 -2.41 -14.63
CA LEU A 106 -2.25 -2.86 -15.28
C LEU A 106 -2.39 -4.13 -16.13
N ALA A 107 -3.57 -4.76 -16.17
CA ALA A 107 -3.78 -6.02 -16.89
C ALA A 107 -3.45 -5.94 -18.40
N ALA A 108 -3.57 -4.76 -19.01
CA ALA A 108 -3.24 -4.55 -20.42
C ALA A 108 -1.74 -4.40 -20.71
N VAL A 109 -0.90 -4.18 -19.69
CA VAL A 109 0.53 -3.89 -19.86
C VAL A 109 1.45 -4.87 -19.14
N VAL A 110 1.06 -5.40 -17.98
CA VAL A 110 1.87 -6.37 -17.23
C VAL A 110 1.56 -7.78 -17.75
N PRO A 111 2.56 -8.54 -18.23
CA PRO A 111 2.36 -9.91 -18.70
C PRO A 111 1.71 -10.79 -17.64
N ALA A 112 0.84 -11.73 -18.05
CA ALA A 112 0.15 -12.65 -17.14
C ALA A 112 1.07 -13.71 -16.48
N ARG A 113 2.38 -13.69 -16.77
CA ARG A 113 3.37 -14.60 -16.18
C ARG A 113 3.44 -14.36 -14.67
N SER A 114 3.45 -15.43 -13.88
CA SER A 114 3.43 -15.36 -12.41
C SER A 114 4.56 -14.50 -11.84
N GLN A 115 5.77 -14.58 -12.40
CA GLN A 115 6.93 -13.82 -11.96
C GLN A 115 6.75 -12.31 -12.11
N ASP A 116 6.26 -11.83 -13.27
CA ASP A 116 6.02 -10.40 -13.51
C ASP A 116 4.90 -9.87 -12.61
N GLN A 117 3.82 -10.63 -12.48
CA GLN A 117 2.69 -10.30 -11.63
C GLN A 117 3.12 -10.18 -10.16
N GLN A 118 3.86 -11.17 -9.65
CA GLN A 118 4.37 -11.16 -8.28
C GLN A 118 5.34 -10.01 -8.04
N ALA A 119 6.26 -9.72 -8.96
CA ALA A 119 7.22 -8.63 -8.84
C ALA A 119 6.53 -7.25 -8.83
N VAL A 120 5.53 -7.04 -9.69
CA VAL A 120 4.73 -5.80 -9.69
C VAL A 120 3.96 -5.67 -8.38
N ARG A 121 3.34 -6.74 -7.89
CA ARG A 121 2.65 -6.71 -6.59
C ARG A 121 3.61 -6.38 -5.45
N ALA A 122 4.81 -6.99 -5.42
CA ALA A 122 5.83 -6.69 -4.42
C ALA A 122 6.25 -5.20 -4.42
N ALA A 123 6.48 -4.62 -5.60
CA ALA A 123 6.81 -3.20 -5.72
C ALA A 123 5.64 -2.28 -5.32
N LEU A 124 4.39 -2.66 -5.61
CA LEU A 124 3.20 -1.93 -5.16
C LEU A 124 3.04 -1.98 -3.63
N ILE A 125 3.28 -3.13 -3.00
CA ILE A 125 3.23 -3.27 -1.55
C ILE A 125 4.15 -2.25 -0.87
N ALA A 126 5.38 -2.10 -1.35
CA ALA A 126 6.30 -1.09 -0.82
C ALA A 126 5.74 0.34 -0.89
N THR A 127 4.96 0.68 -1.92
CA THR A 127 4.29 2.00 -2.01
C THR A 127 3.06 2.14 -1.13
N LEU A 128 2.37 1.04 -0.85
CA LEU A 128 1.20 1.01 0.04
C LEU A 128 1.63 1.04 1.53
N MET A 129 2.85 0.61 1.84
CA MET A 129 3.41 0.62 3.18
C MET A 129 3.79 2.04 3.62
N HIS A 130 2.82 2.76 4.17
CA HIS A 130 3.01 4.07 4.78
C HIS A 130 3.53 3.98 6.23
N PRO A 131 4.44 4.86 6.69
CA PRO A 131 4.94 4.85 8.07
C PRO A 131 3.88 5.06 9.16
N GLU A 132 2.76 5.71 8.83
CA GLU A 132 1.70 6.03 9.80
C GLU A 132 0.70 4.86 10.03
N TRP A 133 0.79 3.76 9.27
CA TRP A 133 -0.09 2.60 9.47
C TRP A 133 -0.16 2.09 10.91
N PRO A 134 0.94 1.94 11.67
CA PRO A 134 0.88 1.44 13.03
C PRO A 134 0.08 2.32 13.99
N SER A 135 -0.02 3.63 13.73
CA SER A 135 -0.76 4.58 14.55
C SER A 135 -2.24 4.73 14.17
N LEU A 136 -2.63 4.26 12.98
CA LEU A 136 -3.99 4.48 12.47
C LEU A 136 -5.13 3.88 13.29
N PRO A 137 -4.98 2.74 14.00
CA PRO A 137 -6.04 2.24 14.87
C PRO A 137 -6.46 3.25 15.96
N GLU A 138 -5.53 4.05 16.45
CA GLU A 138 -5.79 5.06 17.50
C GLU A 138 -6.07 6.46 16.92
N ALA A 139 -5.99 6.61 15.60
CA ALA A 139 -6.11 7.89 14.92
C ALA A 139 -7.56 8.19 14.51
N SER A 140 -7.83 9.47 14.27
CA SER A 140 -9.14 9.92 13.77
C SER A 140 -9.35 9.55 12.29
N ALA A 141 -10.61 9.55 11.85
CA ALA A 141 -10.96 9.39 10.44
C ALA A 141 -10.25 10.42 9.53
N HIS A 142 -10.10 11.66 9.99
CA HIS A 142 -9.38 12.71 9.24
C HIS A 142 -7.90 12.37 9.02
N ALA A 143 -7.22 11.82 10.04
CA ALA A 143 -5.86 11.33 9.89
C ALA A 143 -5.80 10.17 8.88
N GLY A 144 -6.78 9.27 8.92
CA GLY A 144 -6.90 8.18 7.94
C GLY A 144 -7.04 8.68 6.49
N ASN A 145 -7.94 9.64 6.25
CA ASN A 145 -8.07 10.31 4.95
C ASN A 145 -6.73 10.92 4.50
N THR A 146 -6.02 11.60 5.41
CA THR A 146 -4.72 12.20 5.10
C THR A 146 -3.70 11.15 4.66
N VAL A 147 -3.65 9.99 5.30
CA VAL A 147 -2.76 8.88 4.89
C VAL A 147 -3.15 8.34 3.52
N ALA A 148 -4.44 8.12 3.26
CA ALA A 148 -4.90 7.66 1.96
C ALA A 148 -4.54 8.65 0.83
N GLU A 149 -4.71 9.95 1.05
CA GLU A 149 -4.34 11.00 0.10
C GLU A 149 -2.82 11.10 -0.11
N LYS A 150 -1.99 10.76 0.89
CA LYS A 150 -0.53 10.68 0.72
C LYS A 150 -0.12 9.46 -0.12
N ILE A 151 -0.78 8.30 0.08
CA ILE A 151 -0.49 7.06 -0.67
C ILE A 151 -0.92 7.20 -2.14
N ARG A 152 -2.07 7.82 -2.40
CA ARG A 152 -2.68 7.93 -3.73
C ARG A 152 -1.73 8.40 -4.85
N PRO A 153 -1.05 9.55 -4.76
CA PRO A 153 -0.16 10.03 -5.82
C PRO A 153 1.06 9.12 -6.01
N VAL A 154 1.61 8.57 -4.93
CA VAL A 154 2.75 7.64 -4.99
C VAL A 154 2.36 6.36 -5.72
N LEU A 155 1.18 5.82 -5.40
CA LEU A 155 0.62 4.64 -6.07
C LEU A 155 0.39 4.90 -7.57
N ASN A 156 -0.16 6.07 -7.92
CA ASN A 156 -0.38 6.45 -9.32
C ASN A 156 0.92 6.59 -10.10
N ALA A 157 1.91 7.27 -9.52
CA ALA A 157 3.24 7.38 -10.12
C ALA A 157 3.87 6.00 -10.37
N LYS A 158 3.70 5.07 -9.41
CA LYS A 158 4.20 3.69 -9.54
C LYS A 158 3.50 2.90 -10.64
N VAL A 159 2.18 3.06 -10.79
CA VAL A 159 1.41 2.49 -11.90
C VAL A 159 1.94 2.97 -13.25
N ASP A 160 2.25 4.25 -13.38
CA ASP A 160 2.80 4.81 -14.62
C ASP A 160 4.24 4.35 -14.89
N GLU A 161 5.04 4.16 -13.84
CA GLU A 161 6.37 3.53 -13.91
C GLU A 161 6.29 2.11 -14.49
N PHE A 162 5.35 1.26 -14.03
CA PHE A 162 5.17 -0.08 -14.60
C PHE A 162 4.74 -0.04 -16.07
N ARG A 163 3.84 0.87 -16.43
CA ARG A 163 3.41 1.06 -17.82
C ARG A 163 4.59 1.44 -18.70
N HIS A 164 5.46 2.32 -18.23
CA HIS A 164 6.68 2.69 -18.96
C HIS A 164 7.63 1.49 -19.09
N HIS A 165 7.91 0.79 -17.99
CA HIS A 165 8.79 -0.38 -17.97
C HIS A 165 8.36 -1.46 -18.95
N TYR A 166 7.12 -1.95 -18.88
CA TYR A 166 6.68 -3.06 -19.73
C TYR A 166 6.43 -2.68 -21.19
N ARG A 167 6.25 -1.38 -21.49
CA ARG A 167 6.28 -0.91 -22.88
C ARG A 167 7.69 -0.95 -23.47
N ALA A 168 8.70 -0.59 -22.68
CA ALA A 168 10.10 -0.61 -23.12
C ALA A 168 10.71 -2.02 -23.10
N ASN A 169 10.35 -2.83 -22.09
CA ASN A 169 10.96 -4.13 -21.80
C ASN A 169 9.88 -5.20 -21.52
N PRO A 170 9.04 -5.58 -22.50
CA PRO A 170 7.88 -6.45 -22.29
C PRO A 170 8.22 -7.86 -21.76
N HIS A 171 9.46 -8.31 -21.95
CA HIS A 171 9.90 -9.63 -21.52
C HIS A 171 10.67 -9.64 -20.20
N GLN A 172 11.05 -8.47 -19.68
CA GLN A 172 11.85 -8.36 -18.46
C GLN A 172 10.93 -8.08 -17.26
N PRO A 173 10.94 -8.95 -16.23
CA PRO A 173 10.22 -8.67 -14.99
C PRO A 173 10.68 -7.36 -14.35
N PHE A 174 9.74 -6.69 -13.69
CA PHE A 174 10.05 -5.47 -12.94
C PHE A 174 11.03 -5.77 -11.78
N PRO A 175 12.07 -4.96 -11.57
CA PRO A 175 13.01 -5.19 -10.47
C PRO A 175 12.37 -4.81 -9.13
N ALA A 176 11.96 -5.81 -8.35
CA ALA A 176 11.34 -5.61 -7.03
C ALA A 176 11.88 -6.61 -6.02
N ASP A 177 12.11 -6.13 -4.79
CA ASP A 177 12.43 -6.99 -3.66
C ASP A 177 11.14 -7.57 -3.06
N SER A 178 11.19 -8.85 -2.74
CA SER A 178 10.07 -9.54 -2.06
C SER A 178 9.96 -9.08 -0.60
N PRO A 179 8.75 -8.75 -0.10
CA PRO A 179 8.51 -8.47 1.32
C PRO A 179 8.87 -9.65 2.22
N ASN A 180 8.63 -10.89 1.79
CA ASN A 180 8.95 -12.11 2.53
C ASN A 180 10.11 -12.87 1.86
N GLN A 181 11.34 -12.46 2.20
CA GLN A 181 12.58 -13.10 1.72
C GLN A 181 12.69 -14.58 2.12
N TYR A 182 12.10 -14.97 3.26
CA TYR A 182 12.11 -16.36 3.71
C TYR A 182 11.27 -17.26 2.80
N ALA A 183 10.06 -16.85 2.42
CA ALA A 183 9.24 -17.58 1.46
C ALA A 183 9.93 -17.74 0.10
N VAL A 184 10.63 -16.71 -0.37
CA VAL A 184 11.40 -16.78 -1.62
C VAL A 184 12.51 -17.83 -1.53
N ARG A 185 13.23 -17.92 -0.40
CA ARG A 185 14.24 -18.96 -0.19
C ARG A 185 13.65 -20.36 -0.22
N LEU A 186 12.53 -20.58 0.47
CA LEU A 186 11.84 -21.88 0.45
C LEU A 186 11.41 -22.29 -0.97
N MET A 187 10.96 -21.34 -1.79
CA MET A 187 10.62 -21.60 -3.20
C MET A 187 11.86 -21.92 -4.05
N ALA A 188 12.99 -21.25 -3.79
CA ALA A 188 14.23 -21.47 -4.51
C ALA A 188 14.91 -22.80 -4.13
N GLU A 189 14.76 -23.24 -2.88
CA GLU A 189 15.39 -24.46 -2.35
C GLU A 189 14.63 -25.74 -2.74
N GLY A 190 13.37 -25.63 -3.18
CA GLY A 190 12.53 -26.76 -3.58
C GLY A 190 12.24 -27.77 -2.45
N PRO A 191 11.27 -28.69 -2.60
CA PRO A 191 10.90 -29.65 -1.55
C PRO A 191 11.90 -30.81 -1.36
N GLY A 192 13.17 -30.68 -1.78
CA GLY A 192 14.00 -31.85 -2.06
C GLY A 192 15.45 -31.84 -1.55
N GLN A 193 15.95 -30.75 -0.97
CA GLN A 193 17.34 -30.73 -0.52
C GLN A 193 17.39 -30.66 1.01
N PRO A 194 17.54 -31.81 1.72
CA PRO A 194 17.84 -31.74 3.13
C PRO A 194 19.11 -30.90 3.31
N PRO A 195 19.19 -30.06 4.35
CA PRO A 195 20.38 -29.28 4.60
C PRO A 195 21.56 -30.25 4.67
N GLN A 196 22.50 -30.12 3.73
CA GLN A 196 23.81 -30.74 3.89
C GLN A 196 24.45 -30.02 5.07
N VAL A 197 24.22 -30.60 6.26
CA VAL A 197 25.00 -30.34 7.45
C VAL A 197 26.43 -30.67 7.03
N SER A 198 27.19 -29.63 6.72
CA SER A 198 28.63 -29.78 6.53
C SER A 198 29.16 -30.11 7.92
N ASP A 199 29.33 -31.40 8.21
CA ASP A 199 30.08 -31.89 9.36
C ASP A 199 31.53 -31.45 9.17
N GLY A 200 31.82 -30.22 9.59
CA GLY A 200 33.13 -29.60 9.50
C GLY A 200 33.30 -28.64 10.65
N GLU A 201 34.12 -29.06 11.61
CA GLU A 201 34.79 -28.23 12.62
C GLU A 201 34.00 -27.92 13.90
N ARG A 202 34.01 -28.94 14.78
CA ARG A 202 34.36 -28.72 16.19
C ARG A 202 35.65 -27.90 16.25
N GLU A 203 35.63 -26.73 16.90
CA GLU A 203 36.46 -26.47 18.08
C GLU A 203 36.26 -25.06 18.66
N GLN A 204 36.01 -25.05 19.98
CA GLN A 204 36.48 -24.07 20.98
C GLN A 204 35.86 -22.66 21.06
N GLY A 205 35.07 -22.45 22.11
CA GLY A 205 35.37 -21.38 23.07
C GLY A 205 34.33 -20.27 23.27
N GLY A 206 33.67 -20.28 24.43
CA GLY A 206 33.62 -19.08 25.29
C GLY A 206 32.45 -18.09 25.15
N THR A 207 31.51 -18.23 26.08
CA THR A 207 30.88 -17.16 26.92
C THR A 207 30.07 -16.00 26.30
N ALA A 208 28.76 -16.07 26.59
CA ALA A 208 27.93 -15.04 27.24
C ALA A 208 27.46 -13.76 26.49
N ARG A 209 26.14 -13.53 26.65
CA ARG A 209 25.38 -12.25 26.65
C ARG A 209 25.17 -11.51 25.33
N GLY A 210 23.91 -11.26 25.00
CA GLY A 210 23.54 -10.12 24.16
C GLY A 210 22.17 -10.20 23.49
N VAL A 211 21.13 -9.76 24.20
CA VAL A 211 19.87 -9.27 23.60
C VAL A 211 20.21 -8.09 22.68
N GLY A 212 19.78 -8.11 21.41
CA GLY A 212 19.87 -6.94 20.52
C GLY A 212 20.30 -7.25 19.09
N GLY A 213 19.43 -7.91 18.32
CA GLY A 213 19.71 -8.33 16.94
C GLY A 213 18.77 -7.76 15.88
N LEU A 214 18.24 -6.54 16.06
CA LEU A 214 17.39 -5.88 15.05
C LEU A 214 17.83 -4.46 14.66
N GLU A 215 18.88 -3.88 15.28
CA GLU A 215 19.37 -2.53 14.91
C GLU A 215 20.62 -2.52 14.01
N ALA A 216 21.30 -3.65 13.79
CA ALA A 216 22.57 -3.67 13.05
C ALA A 216 22.42 -3.57 11.52
N GLY A 217 21.22 -3.76 10.98
CA GLY A 217 20.94 -3.64 9.54
C GLY A 217 20.68 -2.21 9.05
N MET A 218 20.34 -1.28 9.95
CA MET A 218 19.81 0.03 9.56
C MET A 218 20.87 1.16 9.58
N ARG A 219 22.07 0.89 10.11
CA ARG A 219 23.17 1.89 10.20
C ARG A 219 24.26 1.76 9.13
N ARG A 220 24.05 0.97 8.06
CA ARG A 220 25.01 0.82 6.94
C ARG A 220 24.60 1.56 5.66
N PHE A 221 23.65 2.48 5.72
CA PHE A 221 23.19 3.26 4.56
C PHE A 221 23.51 4.77 4.63
N LEU A 222 24.35 5.20 5.58
CA LEU A 222 24.72 6.62 5.75
C LEU A 222 26.23 6.87 5.60
N SER A 223 26.94 6.02 4.86
CA SER A 223 28.35 6.22 4.51
C SER A 223 28.50 6.46 3.01
N GLY A 224 28.12 7.65 2.56
CA GLY A 224 28.36 8.06 1.18
C GLY A 224 27.47 9.21 0.78
N LEU A 225 27.82 10.43 1.20
CA LEU A 225 27.69 11.68 0.44
C LEU A 225 28.04 12.84 1.38
N ALA A 226 29.32 13.24 1.37
CA ALA A 226 29.73 14.53 1.89
C ALA A 226 30.71 15.19 0.91
N ARG A 227 30.41 16.46 0.62
CA ARG A 227 31.20 17.51 -0.06
C ARG A 227 30.96 17.74 -1.55
N ALA A 228 30.07 18.69 -1.82
CA ALA A 228 30.27 19.69 -2.86
C ALA A 228 29.84 21.06 -2.31
N THR A 229 30.75 21.75 -1.63
CA THR A 229 30.64 23.19 -1.38
C THR A 229 30.98 23.93 -2.67
N ARG A 230 30.03 24.69 -3.22
CA ARG A 230 30.34 25.79 -4.13
C ARG A 230 29.70 27.08 -3.60
N PRO A 231 30.46 28.19 -3.49
CA PRO A 231 29.92 29.50 -3.17
C PRO A 231 29.14 30.03 -4.38
N GLY A 232 27.93 30.53 -4.13
CA GLY A 232 27.16 31.26 -5.14
C GLY A 232 27.68 32.68 -5.34
N PRO A 233 27.36 33.32 -6.47
CA PRO A 233 27.37 34.77 -6.57
C PRO A 233 25.96 35.37 -6.71
N ALA A 234 25.73 36.33 -5.82
CA ALA A 234 25.13 37.65 -6.00
C ALA A 234 23.69 37.79 -6.57
N LEU A 235 22.86 38.34 -5.68
CA LEU A 235 21.59 39.03 -5.95
C LEU A 235 21.68 39.97 -7.16
N GLY A 236 20.72 39.83 -8.07
CA GLY A 236 20.31 40.88 -9.00
C GLY A 236 19.01 41.50 -8.51
N ASP A 237 19.10 42.75 -8.03
CA ASP A 237 17.97 43.60 -7.68
C ASP A 237 17.39 44.20 -8.97
N GLY A 238 16.27 43.65 -9.42
CA GLY A 238 15.62 43.97 -10.70
C GLY A 238 14.24 44.58 -10.49
N SER A 239 14.17 45.69 -9.78
CA SER A 239 12.99 46.55 -9.72
C SER A 239 12.82 47.32 -11.04
N ARG A 240 11.64 47.19 -11.69
CA ARG A 240 10.85 48.25 -12.36
C ARG A 240 9.82 47.67 -13.33
N GLY A 241 8.58 48.16 -13.24
CA GLY A 241 7.63 48.06 -14.34
C GLY A 241 6.16 48.10 -13.93
N ALA A 242 5.69 49.25 -13.47
CA ALA A 242 4.28 49.54 -13.27
C ALA A 242 3.50 49.47 -14.60
N GLY A 243 2.39 48.75 -14.62
CA GLY A 243 1.42 48.73 -15.71
C GLY A 243 0.03 48.45 -15.15
N ALA A 244 -0.66 49.52 -14.76
CA ALA A 244 -2.05 49.51 -14.28
C ALA A 244 -3.04 49.40 -15.47
N PRO A 245 -4.35 49.19 -15.21
CA PRO A 245 -5.25 48.40 -16.05
C PRO A 245 -5.95 49.22 -17.14
N VAL A 246 -6.38 48.53 -18.21
CA VAL A 246 -7.37 49.05 -19.16
C VAL A 246 -8.53 48.07 -19.25
N VAL A 247 -9.67 48.52 -18.73
CA VAL A 247 -11.01 47.98 -19.00
C VAL A 247 -11.43 48.45 -20.40
N PRO A 248 -12.17 47.63 -21.15
CA PRO A 248 -13.47 48.13 -21.57
C PRO A 248 -14.61 47.14 -21.29
N ALA A 249 -15.74 47.76 -20.98
CA ALA A 249 -17.05 47.16 -20.80
C ALA A 249 -17.67 46.66 -22.13
N ILE A 250 -18.77 45.92 -21.99
CA ILE A 250 -19.99 45.87 -22.84
C ILE A 250 -20.39 44.43 -23.16
N GLY A 251 -21.59 44.05 -22.72
CA GLY A 251 -22.22 42.79 -23.14
C GLY A 251 -23.47 42.41 -22.34
N ARG A 252 -24.49 43.31 -22.29
CA ARG A 252 -25.86 42.95 -21.91
C ARG A 252 -26.39 41.87 -22.87
N SER A 253 -26.94 40.78 -22.33
CA SER A 253 -28.11 40.14 -22.96
C SER A 253 -29.10 39.71 -21.88
N SER A 254 -30.22 40.41 -21.87
CA SER A 254 -31.46 40.05 -21.21
C SER A 254 -32.19 39.02 -22.07
N GLY A 255 -32.29 37.79 -21.58
CA GLY A 255 -33.14 36.74 -22.16
C GLY A 255 -34.39 36.55 -21.30
N THR A 256 -35.52 36.96 -21.87
CA THR A 256 -36.90 36.96 -21.39
C THR A 256 -37.43 35.56 -20.97
N PRO A 257 -38.39 35.46 -20.03
CA PRO A 257 -39.09 34.22 -19.73
C PRO A 257 -40.22 33.98 -20.75
N GLU A 258 -40.40 32.72 -21.18
CA GLU A 258 -41.59 32.30 -21.91
C GLU A 258 -42.26 31.12 -21.20
N ARG A 259 -43.59 31.22 -21.09
CA ARG A 259 -44.51 30.32 -20.38
C ARG A 259 -44.78 29.05 -21.19
N GLY A 260 -44.98 27.96 -20.48
CA GLY A 260 -45.79 26.79 -20.84
C GLY A 260 -46.37 26.21 -19.57
#